data_AF-A0A1V1WZF4-F1
#
_entry.id   AF-A0A1V1WZF4-F1
#
_cell.length_a   1.000
_cell.length_b   1.000
_cell.length_c   1.000
_cell.angle_alpha   90.00
_cell.angle_beta   90.00
_cell.angle_gamma   90.00
#
_symmetry.space_group_name_H-M   'P 1'
#
loop_
_entity.id
_entity.type
_entity.pdbx_description
1 polymer ?
#
loop_
_entity_poly.entity_id
_entity_poly.type
_entity_poly.pdbx_seq_one_letter_code
_entity_poly.pdbx_strand_id
1 'polypeptide(L)'
;MHTDNFNNLNPPDRKVLGISASPRINGNSDVLLKHIISGVHQEEIAAEKIPLRDYNFQSCIGCENCRKDKICTGLNDGMQLLYPKLIESKGLILVSPTHHYNISAWMKAFIDRLY
;
A
#
# COMPACT_ATOMS: atom_id res chain seq x y z
N MET A 1 8.12 19.83 -12.40
CA MET A 1 7.83 20.54 -11.13
C MET A 1 7.33 19.49 -10.15
N HIS A 2 7.81 19.52 -8.89
CA HIS A 2 7.68 18.51 -7.81
C HIS A 2 8.85 17.50 -7.70
N THR A 3 10.05 17.98 -7.38
CA THR A 3 11.16 17.12 -6.87
C THR A 3 11.57 17.47 -5.45
N ASP A 4 10.83 18.34 -4.76
CA ASP A 4 11.18 18.78 -3.41
C ASP A 4 10.13 18.21 -2.44
N ASN A 5 10.46 17.16 -1.67
CA ASN A 5 9.93 16.96 -0.30
C ASN A 5 10.31 15.66 0.44
N PHE A 6 11.10 14.73 -0.10
CA PHE A 6 11.46 13.51 0.68
C PHE A 6 12.64 13.68 1.65
N ASN A 7 13.38 14.79 1.55
CA ASN A 7 14.52 15.04 2.45
C ASN A 7 14.11 15.51 3.85
N ASN A 8 12.83 15.83 4.08
CA ASN A 8 12.25 16.23 5.36
C ASN A 8 10.96 15.46 5.65
N LEU A 9 10.99 14.13 5.52
CA LEU A 9 9.86 13.31 5.98
C LEU A 9 9.79 13.40 7.51
N ASN A 10 8.62 13.83 8.01
CA ASN A 10 8.31 13.68 9.42
C ASN A 10 8.35 12.19 9.79
N PRO A 11 8.69 11.84 11.05
CA PRO A 11 8.53 10.47 11.52
C PRO A 11 7.08 10.01 11.31
N PRO A 12 6.86 8.74 10.92
CA PRO A 12 5.52 8.24 10.65
C PRO A 12 4.65 8.26 11.91
N ASP A 13 3.37 8.57 11.74
CA ASP A 13 2.38 8.64 12.81
C ASP A 13 2.11 7.25 13.38
N ARG A 14 1.53 7.20 14.60
CA ARG A 14 1.02 5.94 15.20
C ARG A 14 -0.26 5.49 14.47
N LYS A 15 -0.12 5.15 13.19
CA LYS A 15 -1.15 4.74 12.23
C LYS A 15 -0.73 3.47 11.50
N VAL A 16 -1.69 2.60 11.22
CA VAL A 16 -1.51 1.36 10.44
C VAL A 16 -2.30 1.44 9.13
N LEU A 17 -1.64 1.10 8.01
CA LEU A 17 -2.29 0.98 6.71
C LEU A 17 -2.50 -0.51 6.38
N GLY A 18 -3.74 -0.88 6.09
CA GLY A 18 -4.11 -2.23 5.67
C GLY A 18 -4.40 -2.29 4.18
N ILE A 19 -3.66 -3.09 3.42
CA ILE A 19 -3.82 -3.27 1.98
C ILE A 19 -4.49 -4.61 1.70
N SER A 20 -5.60 -4.60 0.94
CA SER A 20 -6.27 -5.81 0.46
C SER A 20 -6.12 -5.95 -1.05
N ALA A 21 -5.59 -7.09 -1.51
CA ALA A 21 -5.57 -7.46 -2.93
C ALA A 21 -6.72 -8.40 -3.33
N SER A 22 -7.81 -8.43 -2.56
CA SER A 22 -8.99 -9.22 -2.89
C SER A 22 -9.80 -8.58 -4.03
N PRO A 23 -10.06 -9.29 -5.14
CA PRO A 23 -11.02 -8.82 -6.13
C PRO A 23 -12.47 -8.94 -5.63
N ARG A 24 -12.72 -9.75 -4.60
CA ARG A 24 -14.06 -10.03 -4.06
C ARG A 24 -14.37 -9.10 -2.90
N ILE A 25 -15.42 -8.30 -3.03
CA ILE A 25 -16.02 -7.55 -1.93
C ILE A 25 -16.52 -8.55 -0.89
N ASN A 26 -16.12 -8.36 0.39
CA ASN A 26 -16.49 -9.24 1.50
C ASN A 26 -16.03 -10.71 1.35
N GLY A 27 -15.04 -10.99 0.49
CA GLY A 27 -14.39 -12.30 0.45
C GLY A 27 -13.48 -12.54 1.66
N ASN A 28 -12.94 -13.76 1.77
CA ASN A 28 -12.14 -14.20 2.92
C ASN A 28 -11.01 -13.22 3.30
N SER A 29 -10.22 -12.77 2.32
CA SER A 29 -9.13 -11.81 2.54
C SER A 29 -9.64 -10.43 2.99
N ASP A 30 -10.78 -9.98 2.45
CA ASP A 30 -11.41 -8.71 2.83
C ASP A 30 -11.95 -8.73 4.26
N VAL A 31 -12.53 -9.88 4.67
CA VAL A 31 -13.04 -10.15 6.01
C VAL A 31 -11.88 -10.28 7.00
N LEU A 32 -10.83 -11.02 6.65
CA LEU A 32 -9.62 -11.15 7.47
C LEU A 32 -9.01 -9.78 7.79
N LEU A 33 -8.82 -8.92 6.77
CA LEU A 33 -8.28 -7.58 6.99
C LEU A 33 -9.21 -6.75 7.90
N LYS A 34 -10.54 -6.86 7.73
CA LYS A 34 -11.49 -6.18 8.60
C LYS A 34 -11.31 -6.57 10.07
N HIS A 35 -11.11 -7.85 10.36
CA HIS A 35 -10.86 -8.32 11.73
C HIS A 35 -9.51 -7.85 12.28
N ILE A 36 -8.45 -7.88 11.48
CA ILE A 36 -7.13 -7.38 11.90
C ILE A 36 -7.23 -5.88 12.25
N ILE A 37 -7.84 -5.07 11.38
CA ILE A 37 -8.03 -3.63 11.62
C ILE A 37 -8.89 -3.39 12.88
N SER A 38 -9.92 -4.21 13.12
CA SER A 38 -10.70 -4.15 14.35
C SER A 38 -9.84 -4.38 15.60
N GLY A 39 -8.88 -5.32 15.54
CA GLY A 39 -7.94 -5.55 16.64
C GLY A 39 -6.98 -4.37 16.85
N VAL A 40 -6.48 -3.77 15.77
CA VAL A 40 -5.63 -2.56 15.85
C VAL A 40 -6.37 -1.41 16.54
N HIS A 41 -7.65 -1.22 16.22
CA HIS A 41 -8.47 -0.19 16.86
C HIS A 41 -8.72 -0.42 18.35
N GLN A 42 -8.69 -1.68 18.83
CA GLN A 42 -8.82 -1.99 20.27
C GLN A 42 -7.62 -1.47 21.07
N GLU A 43 -6.47 -1.28 20.42
CA GLU A 43 -5.24 -0.70 21.01
C GLU A 43 -5.17 0.83 20.87
N GLU A 44 -6.29 1.47 20.49
CA GLU A 44 -6.40 2.91 20.24
C GLU A 44 -5.43 3.42 19.16
N ILE A 45 -5.05 2.55 18.22
CA ILE A 45 -4.20 2.87 17.08
C ILE A 45 -5.09 3.21 15.88
N ALA A 46 -4.79 4.33 15.21
CA ALA A 46 -5.47 4.70 13.97
C ALA A 46 -5.16 3.68 12.87
N ALA A 47 -6.17 3.26 12.12
CA ALA A 47 -5.98 2.30 11.05
C ALA A 47 -6.89 2.58 9.86
N GLU A 48 -6.39 2.32 8.66
CA GLU A 48 -7.11 2.57 7.41
C GLU A 48 -7.03 1.32 6.51
N LYS A 49 -8.15 0.95 5.88
CA LYS A 49 -8.21 -0.14 4.90
C LYS A 49 -8.23 0.41 3.48
N ILE A 50 -7.32 -0.08 2.64
CA ILE A 50 -7.20 0.22 1.21
C ILE A 50 -7.42 -1.07 0.40
N PRO A 51 -8.54 -1.20 -0.30
CA PRO A 51 -8.72 -2.23 -1.32
C PRO A 51 -8.00 -1.82 -2.60
N LEU A 52 -7.01 -2.60 -3.05
CA LEU A 52 -6.30 -2.31 -4.31
C LEU A 52 -7.23 -2.31 -5.53
N ARG A 53 -8.39 -2.96 -5.42
CA ARG A 53 -9.44 -2.95 -6.45
C ARG A 53 -10.03 -1.61 -6.80
N ASP A 54 -9.87 -0.64 -5.93
CA ASP A 54 -10.39 0.71 -6.16
C ASP A 54 -9.32 1.59 -6.84
N TYR A 55 -8.13 1.04 -7.16
CA TYR A 55 -6.99 1.75 -7.71
C TYR A 55 -6.52 1.10 -9.01
N ASN A 56 -6.40 1.89 -10.07
CA ASN A 56 -5.80 1.46 -11.32
C ASN A 56 -4.32 1.82 -11.34
N PHE A 57 -3.43 0.82 -11.34
CA PHE A 57 -1.99 1.03 -11.37
C PHE A 57 -1.26 -0.13 -12.03
N GLN A 58 -0.06 0.16 -12.55
CA GLN A 58 0.80 -0.79 -13.25
C GLN A 58 1.88 -1.35 -12.33
N SER A 59 2.38 -2.55 -12.66
CA SER A 59 3.58 -3.09 -12.03
C SER A 59 4.81 -2.23 -12.33
N CYS A 60 5.80 -2.28 -11.44
CA CYS A 60 7.08 -1.63 -11.69
C CYS A 60 7.73 -2.16 -12.97
N ILE A 61 8.33 -1.27 -13.75
CA ILE A 61 9.05 -1.60 -14.99
C ILE A 61 10.58 -1.58 -14.84
N GLY A 62 11.10 -1.36 -13.62
CA GLY A 62 12.55 -1.35 -13.36
C GLY A 62 13.31 -0.20 -14.01
N CYS A 63 12.67 0.97 -14.18
CA CYS A 63 13.33 2.15 -14.76
C CYS A 63 14.32 2.84 -13.80
N GLU A 64 14.34 2.46 -12.52
CA GLU A 64 15.24 2.97 -11.47
C GLU A 64 15.16 4.49 -11.17
N ASN A 65 14.20 5.24 -11.72
CA ASN A 65 14.02 6.67 -11.41
C ASN A 65 13.86 6.93 -9.90
N CYS A 66 13.21 5.99 -9.18
CA CYS A 66 13.02 6.05 -7.73
C CYS A 66 14.32 6.05 -6.92
N ARG A 67 15.45 5.56 -7.45
CA ARG A 67 16.74 5.62 -6.75
C ARG A 67 17.15 7.04 -6.40
N LYS A 68 16.91 7.93 -7.37
CA LYS A 68 17.19 9.36 -7.26
C LYS A 68 16.04 10.07 -6.57
N ASP A 69 14.82 9.83 -7.03
CA ASP A 69 13.65 10.64 -6.65
C ASP A 69 13.04 10.22 -5.31
N LYS A 70 13.46 9.08 -4.74
CA LYS A 70 12.96 8.49 -3.47
C LYS A 70 11.48 8.13 -3.45
N ILE A 71 10.85 8.17 -4.63
CA ILE A 71 9.49 7.75 -4.90
C ILE A 71 9.40 7.37 -6.39
N CYS A 72 8.39 6.59 -6.77
CA CYS A 72 8.16 6.31 -8.18
C CYS A 72 7.64 7.57 -8.92
N THR A 73 8.47 8.09 -9.82
CA THR A 73 8.14 9.17 -10.77
C THR A 73 8.02 8.69 -12.21
N GLY A 74 8.40 7.44 -12.50
CA GLY A 74 8.37 6.86 -13.85
C GLY A 74 6.98 6.39 -14.30
N LEU A 75 6.05 6.21 -13.37
CA LEU A 75 4.67 5.80 -13.63
C LEU A 75 3.74 6.71 -12.85
N ASN A 76 2.79 7.38 -13.53
CA ASN A 76 1.81 8.27 -12.93
C ASN A 76 0.42 7.63 -13.02
N ASP A 77 0.01 6.94 -11.96
CA ASP A 77 -1.17 6.10 -11.86
C ASP A 77 -1.74 6.08 -10.42
N GLY A 78 -2.57 5.09 -10.08
CA GLY A 78 -3.22 5.01 -8.78
C GLY A 78 -2.26 4.96 -7.58
N MET A 79 -0.99 4.60 -7.77
CA MET A 79 -0.01 4.55 -6.67
C MET A 79 0.30 5.93 -6.07
N GLN A 80 0.21 7.01 -6.86
CA GLN A 80 0.43 8.38 -6.37
C GLN A 80 -0.51 8.76 -5.23
N LEU A 81 -1.72 8.20 -5.20
CA LEU A 81 -2.68 8.40 -4.12
C LEU A 81 -2.35 7.62 -2.85
N LEU A 82 -1.55 6.55 -2.98
CA LEU A 82 -1.21 5.64 -1.89
C LEU A 82 0.11 6.02 -1.19
N TYR A 83 1.07 6.59 -1.92
CA TYR A 83 2.38 6.93 -1.35
C TYR A 83 2.32 7.84 -0.11
N PRO A 84 1.51 8.91 -0.06
CA PRO A 84 1.39 9.73 1.15
C PRO A 84 0.91 8.91 2.35
N LYS A 85 -0.10 8.05 2.16
CA LYS A 85 -0.65 7.19 3.20
C LYS A 85 0.38 6.18 3.71
N LEU A 86 1.23 5.66 2.82
CA LEU A 86 2.31 4.74 3.16
C LEU A 86 3.37 5.42 4.03
N ILE A 87 3.77 6.63 3.65
CA ILE A 87 4.79 7.42 4.36
C ILE A 87 4.30 7.85 5.75
N GLU A 88 3.04 8.25 5.87
CA GLU A 88 2.43 8.64 7.14
C GLU A 88 2.24 7.46 8.10
N SER A 89 2.18 6.22 7.60
CA SER A 89 1.85 5.05 8.40
C SER A 89 3.09 4.36 8.96
N LYS A 90 3.11 4.15 10.28
CA LYS A 90 4.17 3.41 10.98
C LYS A 90 4.04 1.90 10.89
N GLY A 91 2.85 1.39 10.57
CA GLY A 91 2.60 -0.03 10.35
C GLY A 91 1.92 -0.32 9.01
N LEU A 92 2.27 -1.46 8.41
CA LEU A 92 1.70 -1.92 7.14
C LEU A 92 1.22 -3.37 7.29
N ILE A 93 -0.03 -3.63 6.91
CA ILE A 93 -0.62 -4.97 6.86
C ILE A 93 -0.94 -5.28 5.39
N LEU A 94 -0.44 -6.40 4.89
CA LEU A 94 -0.71 -6.86 3.53
C LEU A 94 -1.56 -8.13 3.56
N VAL A 95 -2.76 -8.08 2.98
CA VAL A 95 -3.65 -9.24 2.88
C VAL A 95 -3.92 -9.55 1.42
N SER A 96 -3.54 -10.75 0.99
CA SER A 96 -3.75 -11.22 -0.38
C SER A 96 -4.48 -12.56 -0.38
N PRO A 97 -5.36 -12.83 -1.36
CA PRO A 97 -5.73 -14.20 -1.67
C PRO A 97 -4.51 -14.98 -2.20
N THR A 98 -4.55 -16.31 -2.09
CA THR A 98 -3.56 -17.21 -2.68
C THR A 98 -3.92 -17.48 -4.14
N HIS A 99 -3.08 -17.03 -5.07
CA HIS A 99 -3.17 -17.34 -6.49
C HIS A 99 -1.94 -18.18 -6.87
N HIS A 100 -2.14 -19.38 -7.40
CA HIS A 100 -1.05 -20.31 -7.77
C HIS A 100 0.02 -20.48 -6.68
N TYR A 101 -0.42 -20.76 -5.45
CA TYR A 101 0.46 -20.95 -4.27
C TYR A 101 1.30 -19.73 -3.88
N ASN A 102 0.95 -18.53 -4.34
CA ASN A 102 1.62 -17.29 -4.00
C ASN A 102 0.61 -16.16 -3.75
N ILE A 103 1.09 -14.97 -3.40
CA ILE A 103 0.29 -13.75 -3.40
C ILE A 103 -0.25 -13.47 -4.80
N SER A 104 -1.33 -12.69 -4.88
CA SER A 104 -1.86 -12.22 -6.15
C SER A 104 -0.84 -11.32 -6.87
N ALA A 105 -0.86 -11.35 -8.20
CA ALA A 105 -0.06 -10.45 -9.03
C ALA A 105 -0.32 -8.96 -8.68
N TRP A 106 -1.52 -8.64 -8.21
CA TRP A 106 -1.88 -7.30 -7.77
C TRP A 106 -1.13 -6.85 -6.51
N MET A 107 -1.06 -7.74 -5.51
CA MET A 107 -0.26 -7.49 -4.31
C MET A 107 1.22 -7.38 -4.66
N LYS A 108 1.73 -8.24 -5.55
CA LYS A 108 3.13 -8.18 -5.99
C LYS A 108 3.43 -6.88 -6.74
N ALA A 109 2.55 -6.45 -7.65
CA ALA A 109 2.68 -5.19 -8.37
C ALA A 109 2.70 -3.98 -7.41
N PHE A 110 1.89 -4.02 -6.35
CA PHE A 110 1.92 -3.02 -5.29
C PHE A 110 3.26 -3.03 -4.55
N ILE A 111 3.73 -4.19 -4.08
CA ILE A 111 5.02 -4.34 -3.37
C ILE A 111 6.19 -3.86 -4.22
N ASP A 112 6.20 -4.17 -5.52
CA ASP A 112 7.27 -3.79 -6.44
C ASP A 112 7.39 -2.27 -6.66
N ARG A 113 6.37 -1.52 -6.26
CA ARG A 113 6.31 -0.06 -6.36
C ARG A 113 6.71 0.63 -5.05
N LEU A 114 7.18 -0.09 -4.02
CA LEU A 114 7.54 0.43 -2.68
C LEU A 114 9.05 0.64 -2.48
N TYR A 115 9.77 1.00 -3.55
CA TYR A 115 11.21 1.28 -3.48
C TYR A 115 11.52 2.58 -2.73
#